data_AF-A0AAJ0HBB7-F1
#
_entry.id   AF-A0AAJ0HBB7-F1
#
_cell.length_a   1.000
_cell.length_b   1.000
_cell.length_c   1.000
_cell.angle_alpha   90.00
_cell.angle_beta   90.00
_cell.angle_gamma   90.00
#
_symmetry.space_group_name_H-M   'P 1'
#
loop_
_entity.id
_entity.type
_entity.pdbx_description
1 polymer ?
#
loop_
_entity_poly.entity_id
_entity_poly.type
_entity_poly.pdbx_seq_one_letter_code
_entity_poly.pdbx_strand_id
1 'polypeptide(L)'
;RLPSWTWMAYNGAIDFLGLPLGGVDWQEDEIHGPWKGGEPMEEAVGKGMSAVARPFQEEWVDTGEGDFEILLDAGESAGTEGWQDWNCVVVGTKRIPKGMMTPMVERTHYLLLIAATTDGSGFCTRIGVGKMAGILIGPPMSSRVMVH
;
A
#
# COMPACT_ATOMS: atom_id res chain seq x y z
N ARG A 1 10.38 15.30 -1.61
CA ARG A 1 10.43 14.71 -2.97
C ARG A 1 9.18 13.84 -3.02
N LEU A 2 8.17 14.21 -3.79
CA LEU A 2 6.89 13.49 -3.76
C LEU A 2 7.12 12.05 -4.23
N PRO A 3 6.61 11.03 -3.53
CA PRO A 3 6.52 9.69 -4.08
C PRO A 3 5.56 9.74 -5.27
N SER A 4 6.11 9.80 -6.49
CA SER A 4 5.34 9.77 -7.74
C SER A 4 4.94 8.34 -8.07
N TRP A 5 3.77 8.14 -8.69
CA TRP A 5 3.22 6.87 -9.19
C TRP A 5 4.22 5.83 -9.74
N THR A 6 5.37 6.29 -10.21
CA THR A 6 6.55 5.49 -10.56
C THR A 6 6.98 4.45 -9.51
N TRP A 7 6.69 4.63 -8.20
CA TRP A 7 6.94 3.59 -7.19
C TRP A 7 5.87 2.48 -7.18
N MET A 8 4.61 2.80 -7.54
CA MET A 8 3.56 1.80 -7.78
C MET A 8 3.67 1.14 -9.16
N ALA A 9 4.65 1.51 -9.98
CA ALA A 9 4.89 0.88 -11.27
C ALA A 9 6.12 -0.05 -11.28
N TYR A 10 6.67 -0.33 -10.11
CA TYR A 10 7.73 -1.32 -9.97
C TYR A 10 7.13 -2.72 -10.15
N ASN A 11 7.42 -3.32 -11.30
CA ASN A 11 7.13 -4.68 -11.75
C ASN A 11 5.65 -5.04 -12.03
N GLY A 12 5.29 -5.19 -13.32
CA GLY A 12 4.05 -5.86 -13.75
C GLY A 12 2.88 -4.95 -14.12
N ALA A 13 1.92 -5.51 -14.86
CA ALA A 13 0.74 -4.84 -15.38
C ALA A 13 -0.21 -4.46 -14.24
N ILE A 14 -0.22 -3.19 -13.87
CA ILE A 14 -1.06 -2.66 -12.79
C ILE A 14 -2.48 -2.47 -13.33
N ASP A 15 -3.47 -3.04 -12.64
CA ASP A 15 -4.82 -2.53 -12.72
C ASP A 15 -4.93 -1.27 -11.87
N PHE A 16 -5.31 -0.16 -12.52
CA PHE A 16 -5.19 1.18 -11.95
C PHE A 16 -6.28 1.44 -10.91
N LEU A 17 -5.87 1.66 -9.66
CA LEU A 17 -6.76 2.27 -8.67
C LEU A 17 -7.05 3.73 -9.08
N GLY A 18 -8.32 4.06 -9.29
CA GLY A 18 -8.75 5.41 -9.61
C GLY A 18 -8.51 6.39 -8.46
N LEU A 19 -7.33 6.99 -8.39
CA LEU A 19 -7.05 8.05 -7.42
C LEU A 19 -7.63 9.39 -7.88
N PRO A 20 -8.19 10.20 -6.97
CA PRO A 20 -8.62 11.56 -7.30
C PRO A 20 -7.41 12.43 -7.65
N LEU A 21 -7.43 13.05 -8.83
CA LEU A 21 -6.38 13.97 -9.30
C LEU A 21 -6.13 15.08 -8.26
N GLY A 22 -4.92 15.13 -7.69
CA GLY A 22 -4.53 16.13 -6.69
C GLY A 22 -5.24 16.00 -5.32
N GLY A 23 -5.98 14.91 -5.09
CA GLY A 23 -6.80 14.68 -3.91
C GLY A 23 -6.19 13.71 -2.91
N VAL A 24 -4.86 13.54 -2.92
CA VAL A 24 -4.15 12.59 -2.04
C VAL A 24 -3.06 13.33 -1.26
N ASP A 25 -3.05 13.12 0.05
CA ASP A 25 -1.96 13.51 0.95
C ASP A 25 -1.04 12.28 1.11
N TRP A 26 0.13 12.36 0.49
CA TRP A 26 1.10 11.27 0.43
C TRP A 26 1.85 11.09 1.75
N GLN A 27 2.11 9.83 2.12
CA GLN A 27 2.85 9.50 3.34
C GLN A 27 4.33 9.24 3.02
N GLU A 28 5.16 10.30 3.09
CA GLU A 28 6.58 10.21 2.69
C GLU A 28 7.46 9.38 3.66
N ASP A 29 7.02 9.18 4.91
CA ASP A 29 7.77 8.43 5.95
C ASP A 29 7.45 6.92 5.97
N GLU A 30 6.32 6.54 5.38
CA GLU A 30 5.83 5.16 5.34
C GLU A 30 6.64 4.30 4.38
N ILE A 31 7.17 4.92 3.31
CA ILE A 31 7.91 4.25 2.25
C ILE A 31 9.28 4.88 2.05
N HIS A 32 10.31 4.05 2.18
CA HIS A 32 11.69 4.41 1.90
C HIS A 32 12.16 3.60 0.69
N GLY A 33 12.12 4.23 -0.49
CA GLY A 33 12.74 3.68 -1.68
C GLY A 33 14.26 3.59 -1.54
N PRO A 34 14.93 2.75 -2.36
CA PRO A 34 16.39 2.68 -2.39
C PRO A 34 17.07 3.99 -2.82
N TRP A 35 16.30 4.97 -3.33
CA TRP A 35 16.80 6.20 -3.95
C TRP A 35 17.02 7.40 -3.01
N LYS A 36 17.04 7.22 -1.68
CA LYS A 36 17.50 8.28 -0.75
C LYS A 36 19.04 8.42 -0.83
N GLY A 37 19.54 8.83 -2.00
CA GLY A 37 20.99 8.96 -2.22
C GLY A 37 21.45 9.41 -3.61
N GLY A 38 20.54 9.66 -4.57
CA GLY A 38 20.98 10.06 -5.92
C GLY A 38 21.67 8.95 -6.72
N GLU A 39 21.53 7.70 -6.30
CA GLU A 39 22.08 6.55 -7.04
C GLU A 39 21.31 6.32 -8.36
N PRO A 40 22.01 5.91 -9.44
CA PRO A 40 21.40 5.63 -10.73
C PRO A 40 20.32 4.54 -10.65
N MET A 41 19.28 4.68 -11.48
CA MET A 41 18.14 3.74 -11.52
C MET A 41 18.56 2.29 -11.83
N GLU A 42 19.70 2.09 -12.50
CA GLU A 42 20.26 0.78 -12.83
C GLU A 42 20.82 0.02 -11.61
N GLU A 43 21.25 0.71 -10.54
CA GLU A 43 21.77 0.10 -9.30
C GLU A 43 20.68 -0.19 -8.26
N ALA A 44 19.46 0.29 -8.50
CA ALA A 44 18.30 0.02 -7.65
C ALA A 44 17.55 -1.25 -8.06
N VAL A 45 17.82 -1.79 -9.24
CA VAL A 45 17.22 -3.04 -9.73
C VAL A 45 17.70 -4.18 -8.84
N GLY A 46 16.79 -4.70 -7.99
CA GLY A 46 17.09 -5.76 -7.01
C GLY A 46 17.31 -5.30 -5.57
N LYS A 47 17.28 -3.98 -5.29
CA LYS A 47 17.24 -3.45 -3.91
C LYS A 47 15.79 -3.19 -3.53
N GLY A 48 15.23 -4.00 -2.64
CA GLY A 48 13.86 -3.81 -2.14
C GLY A 48 13.60 -2.47 -1.48
N MET A 49 12.33 -2.11 -1.41
CA MET A 49 11.84 -0.88 -0.78
C MET A 49 11.54 -1.13 0.70
N SER A 50 12.07 -0.31 1.60
CA SER A 50 11.75 -0.44 3.03
C SER A 50 10.42 0.24 3.35
N ALA A 51 9.43 -0.49 3.86
CA ALA A 51 8.10 0.02 4.12
C ALA A 51 7.59 -0.32 5.53
N VAL A 52 6.68 0.49 6.06
CA VAL A 52 5.97 0.17 7.32
C VAL A 52 4.70 -0.62 6.99
N ALA A 53 4.76 -1.91 7.27
CA ALA A 53 3.62 -2.80 7.09
C ALA A 53 2.60 -2.67 8.23
N ARG A 54 1.34 -2.88 7.89
CA ARG A 54 0.20 -2.93 8.81
C ARG A 54 -0.68 -4.14 8.48
N PRO A 55 -1.12 -4.91 9.47
CA PRO A 55 -2.12 -5.93 9.26
C PRO A 55 -3.49 -5.29 9.03
N PHE A 56 -4.41 -6.06 8.48
CA PHE A 56 -5.83 -5.72 8.45
C PHE A 56 -6.49 -6.10 9.79
N GLN A 57 -7.56 -5.39 10.17
CA GLN A 57 -8.34 -5.78 11.35
C GLN A 57 -9.23 -6.99 11.06
N GLU A 58 -9.34 -7.92 12.02
CA GLU A 58 -10.02 -9.22 11.87
C GLU A 58 -11.53 -9.11 11.54
N GLU A 59 -12.18 -7.99 11.89
CA GLU A 59 -13.60 -7.74 11.59
C GLU A 59 -13.84 -7.16 10.18
N TRP A 60 -12.92 -7.39 9.23
CA TRP A 60 -13.11 -6.98 7.85
C TRP A 60 -14.32 -7.69 7.23
N VAL A 61 -15.41 -6.95 7.10
CA VAL A 61 -16.60 -7.33 6.35
C VAL A 61 -16.67 -6.43 5.13
N ASP A 62 -16.61 -7.00 3.94
CA ASP A 62 -16.95 -6.27 2.71
C ASP A 62 -18.43 -5.91 2.76
N THR A 63 -18.72 -4.65 3.10
CA THR A 63 -20.09 -4.16 3.19
C THR A 63 -20.64 -3.68 1.84
N GLY A 64 -19.84 -3.70 0.77
CA GLY A 64 -20.26 -3.25 -0.56
C GLY A 64 -20.59 -1.75 -0.68
N GLU A 65 -20.41 -0.95 0.39
CA GLU A 65 -20.66 0.49 0.39
C GLU A 65 -19.36 1.32 0.35
N GLY A 66 -19.07 1.85 -0.85
CA GLY A 66 -18.59 3.21 -1.07
C GLY A 66 -17.11 3.55 -0.86
N ASP A 67 -16.41 2.95 0.09
CA ASP A 67 -15.03 3.38 0.44
C ASP A 67 -14.00 2.23 0.46
N PHE A 68 -14.39 1.05 -0.02
CA PHE A 68 -13.56 -0.14 -0.07
C PHE A 68 -13.36 -0.61 -1.51
N GLU A 69 -12.11 -0.79 -1.94
CA GLU A 69 -11.76 -1.35 -3.25
C GLU A 69 -10.38 -2.02 -3.17
N ILE A 70 -10.29 -3.27 -3.59
CA ILE A 70 -9.03 -4.01 -3.73
C ILE A 70 -8.90 -4.46 -5.19
N LEU A 71 -7.73 -4.22 -5.78
CA LEU A 71 -7.34 -4.66 -7.11
C LEU A 71 -6.06 -5.49 -6.96
N LEU A 72 -6.14 -6.78 -7.28
CA LEU A 72 -4.99 -7.68 -7.26
C LEU A 72 -4.22 -7.58 -8.57
N ASP A 73 -2.91 -7.78 -8.52
CA ASP A 73 -2.08 -7.78 -9.72
C ASP A 73 -2.34 -9.03 -10.57
N ALA A 74 -2.23 -8.90 -11.90
CA ALA A 74 -2.52 -9.99 -12.82
C ALA A 74 -1.63 -11.22 -12.59
N GLY A 75 -2.25 -12.38 -12.31
CA GLY A 75 -1.55 -13.64 -12.01
C GLY A 75 -1.64 -14.06 -10.55
N GLU A 76 -2.01 -13.15 -9.64
CA GLU A 76 -2.45 -13.48 -8.30
C GLU A 76 -3.80 -14.20 -8.40
N SER A 77 -3.74 -15.52 -8.36
CA SER A 77 -4.85 -16.44 -8.67
C SER A 77 -5.71 -16.76 -7.45
N ALA A 78 -5.26 -16.35 -6.27
CA ALA A 78 -6.05 -16.44 -5.05
C ALA A 78 -7.05 -15.30 -5.10
N GLY A 79 -8.35 -15.58 -4.92
CA GLY A 79 -9.29 -14.53 -4.58
C GLY A 79 -8.93 -13.88 -3.24
N THR A 80 -9.90 -13.37 -2.50
CA THR A 80 -9.65 -12.82 -1.15
C THR A 80 -9.42 -13.89 -0.08
N GLU A 81 -9.20 -15.16 -0.46
CA GLU A 81 -8.88 -16.24 0.48
C GLU A 81 -7.45 -16.08 1.03
N GLY A 82 -7.28 -16.18 2.35
CA GLY A 82 -5.98 -15.98 3.01
C GLY A 82 -5.57 -14.52 3.22
N TRP A 83 -6.52 -13.57 3.08
CA TRP A 83 -6.27 -12.15 3.32
C TRP A 83 -5.71 -11.85 4.72
N GLN A 84 -5.94 -12.73 5.70
CA GLN A 84 -5.40 -12.61 7.06
C GLN A 84 -3.88 -12.65 7.09
N ASP A 85 -3.25 -13.27 6.09
CA ASP A 85 -1.80 -13.34 5.93
C ASP A 85 -1.24 -12.14 5.14
N TRP A 86 -2.13 -11.29 4.60
CA TRP A 86 -1.74 -10.11 3.85
C TRP A 86 -1.51 -8.93 4.79
N ASN A 87 -0.61 -8.06 4.37
CA ASN A 87 -0.39 -6.77 5.00
C ASN A 87 -0.55 -5.66 3.99
N CYS A 88 -0.63 -4.44 4.49
CA CYS A 88 -0.67 -3.25 3.66
C CYS A 88 0.38 -2.23 4.08
N VAL A 89 0.75 -1.40 3.12
CA VAL A 89 1.49 -0.16 3.35
C VAL A 89 0.56 0.99 3.01
N VAL A 90 0.43 1.95 3.94
CA VAL A 90 -0.36 3.16 3.69
C VAL A 90 0.47 4.11 2.85
N VAL A 91 -0.01 4.42 1.65
CA VAL A 91 0.77 5.21 0.69
C VAL A 91 0.32 6.66 0.66
N GLY A 92 -0.94 6.88 0.99
CA GLY A 92 -1.54 8.19 1.06
C GLY A 92 -2.93 8.11 1.63
N THR A 93 -3.49 9.28 1.92
CA THR A 93 -4.85 9.42 2.42
C THR A 93 -5.59 10.42 1.57
N LYS A 94 -6.90 10.25 1.42
CA LYS A 94 -7.73 11.20 0.67
C LYS A 94 -7.67 12.55 1.37
N ARG A 95 -7.27 13.55 0.60
CA ARG A 95 -7.21 14.94 1.04
C ARG A 95 -8.62 15.39 1.40
N ILE A 96 -8.75 15.94 2.61
CA ILE A 96 -10.00 16.52 3.09
C ILE A 96 -10.14 17.97 2.60
N PRO A 97 -11.35 18.42 2.20
CA PRO A 97 -11.58 19.81 1.86
C PRO A 97 -11.23 20.76 3.01
N LYS A 98 -10.72 21.94 2.68
CA LYS A 98 -10.37 22.96 3.66
C LYS A 98 -11.60 23.34 4.49
N GLY A 99 -11.49 23.26 5.81
CA GLY A 99 -12.59 23.58 6.74
C GLY A 99 -13.47 22.39 7.13
N MET A 100 -13.26 21.22 6.55
CA MET A 100 -13.84 19.97 7.08
C MET A 100 -12.89 19.32 8.08
N MET A 101 -13.46 18.63 9.07
CA MET A 101 -12.73 17.73 9.96
C MET A 101 -13.30 16.32 9.80
N THR A 102 -12.52 15.45 9.18
CA THR A 102 -12.80 14.01 9.17
C THR A 102 -11.75 13.32 10.03
N PRO A 103 -12.13 12.55 11.06
CA PRO A 103 -11.23 11.73 11.85
C PRO A 103 -10.37 10.84 10.95
N MET A 104 -9.11 10.60 11.33
CA MET A 104 -8.18 9.82 10.51
C MET A 104 -8.73 8.42 10.22
N VAL A 105 -9.36 7.78 11.20
CA VAL A 105 -9.97 6.44 11.08
C VAL A 105 -11.11 6.37 10.05
N GLU A 106 -11.77 7.48 9.73
CA GLU A 106 -12.85 7.54 8.75
C GLU A 106 -12.36 7.95 7.36
N ARG A 107 -11.11 8.41 7.23
CA ARG A 107 -10.58 8.82 5.92
C ARG A 107 -10.29 7.60 5.05
N THR A 108 -10.54 7.74 3.76
CA THR A 108 -10.04 6.80 2.75
C THR A 108 -8.51 6.82 2.74
N HIS A 109 -7.90 5.67 2.97
CA HIS A 109 -6.49 5.39 2.83
C HIS A 109 -6.28 4.67 1.51
N TYR A 110 -5.19 5.00 0.84
CA TYR A 110 -4.71 4.28 -0.34
C TYR A 110 -3.59 3.36 0.10
N LEU A 111 -3.61 2.13 -0.41
CA LEU A 111 -2.82 1.02 0.09
C LEU A 111 -2.05 0.33 -1.03
N LEU A 112 -0.83 -0.10 -0.69
CA LEU A 112 -0.11 -1.16 -1.40
C LEU A 112 -0.32 -2.46 -0.62
N LEU A 113 -0.82 -3.50 -1.29
CA LEU A 113 -1.02 -4.82 -0.70
C LEU A 113 0.24 -5.66 -0.87
N ILE A 114 0.66 -6.31 0.21
CA ILE A 114 1.88 -7.10 0.25
C ILE A 114 1.65 -8.43 0.97
N ALA A 115 2.33 -9.48 0.51
CA ALA A 115 2.38 -10.78 1.15
C ALA A 115 3.83 -11.21 1.38
N ALA A 116 4.10 -12.00 2.42
CA ALA A 116 5.42 -12.57 2.64
C ALA A 116 5.77 -13.55 1.51
N THR A 117 7.01 -13.52 1.04
CA THR A 117 7.47 -14.50 0.06
C THR A 117 7.61 -15.88 0.69
N THR A 118 7.26 -16.92 -0.05
CA THR A 118 7.37 -18.32 0.40
C THR A 118 8.79 -18.87 0.30
N ASP A 119 9.70 -18.12 -0.33
CA ASP A 119 11.11 -18.50 -0.56
C ASP A 119 12.01 -18.34 0.68
N GLY A 120 11.46 -17.88 1.81
CA GLY A 120 12.20 -17.70 3.07
C GLY A 120 13.21 -16.55 3.04
N SER A 121 13.18 -15.71 2.00
CA SER A 121 14.10 -14.58 1.85
C SER A 121 13.82 -13.43 2.84
N GLY A 122 12.65 -13.45 3.49
CA GLY A 122 12.21 -12.40 4.40
C GLY A 122 11.75 -11.12 3.69
N PHE A 123 11.62 -11.16 2.36
CA PHE A 123 11.01 -10.09 1.58
C PHE A 123 9.49 -10.27 1.53
N CYS A 124 8.80 -9.16 1.26
CA CYS A 124 7.40 -9.17 0.89
C CYS A 124 7.28 -8.85 -0.59
N THR A 125 6.39 -9.53 -1.30
CA THR A 125 6.02 -9.17 -2.66
C THR A 125 4.77 -8.34 -2.63
N ARG A 126 4.70 -7.37 -3.54
CA ARG A 126 3.44 -6.73 -3.88
C ARG A 126 2.49 -7.77 -4.51
N ILE A 127 1.23 -7.71 -4.10
CA ILE A 127 0.14 -8.56 -4.64
C ILE A 127 -1.05 -7.73 -5.16
N GLY A 128 -1.04 -6.41 -4.96
CA GLY A 128 -2.10 -5.54 -5.44
C GLY A 128 -2.09 -4.16 -4.79
N VAL A 129 -3.18 -3.43 -5.01
CA VAL A 129 -3.45 -2.10 -4.48
C VAL A 129 -4.89 -2.01 -3.98
N GLY A 130 -5.16 -1.00 -3.16
CA GLY A 130 -6.55 -0.77 -2.74
C GLY A 130 -6.79 0.55 -2.04
N LYS A 131 -8.04 0.77 -1.67
CA LYS A 131 -8.46 1.84 -0.76
C LYS A 131 -9.43 1.33 0.28
N MET A 132 -9.34 1.85 1.49
CA MET A 132 -10.25 1.53 2.58
C MET A 132 -10.30 2.64 3.65
N ALA A 133 -11.28 2.61 4.54
CA ALA A 133 -11.29 3.48 5.72
C ALA A 133 -10.19 3.09 6.72
N GLY A 134 -9.61 4.07 7.40
CA GLY A 134 -8.52 3.84 8.36
C GLY A 134 -8.86 2.92 9.54
N ILE A 135 -10.14 2.82 9.90
CA ILE A 135 -10.64 1.93 10.95
C ILE A 135 -10.35 0.46 10.65
N LEU A 136 -10.20 0.09 9.38
CA LEU A 136 -9.95 -1.29 8.96
C LEU A 136 -8.45 -1.64 8.94
N ILE A 137 -7.59 -0.67 9.25
CA ILE A 137 -6.14 -0.82 9.23
C ILE A 137 -5.64 -0.99 10.67
N GLY A 138 -4.83 -2.02 10.90
CA GLY A 138 -4.19 -2.27 12.18
C GLY A 138 -3.03 -1.31 12.47
N PRO A 139 -2.46 -1.38 13.70
CA PRO A 139 -1.30 -0.59 14.05
C PRO A 139 -0.06 -0.96 13.19
N PRO A 140 0.91 -0.05 13.04
CA PRO A 140 2.16 -0.35 12.34
C PRO A 140 2.91 -1.48 13.05
N MET A 141 3.47 -2.38 12.25
CA MET A 141 4.39 -3.40 12.74
C MET A 141 5.63 -2.76 13.37
N SER A 142 6.23 -3.43 14.36
CA SER A 142 7.40 -2.91 15.08
C SER A 142 8.65 -2.78 14.20
N SER A 143 8.70 -3.51 13.09
CA SER A 143 9.81 -3.51 12.14
C SER A 143 9.32 -3.15 10.74
N ARG A 144 10.16 -2.44 9.99
CA ARG A 144 9.93 -2.20 8.56
C ARG A 144 10.18 -3.49 7.78
N VAL A 145 9.42 -3.69 6.73
CA VAL A 145 9.57 -4.82 5.79
C VAL A 145 10.27 -4.35 4.52
N MET A 146 10.89 -5.29 3.82
CA MET A 146 11.47 -5.04 2.50
C MET A 146 10.49 -5.54 1.44
N VAL A 147 10.03 -4.64 0.57
CA VAL A 147 9.04 -4.92 -0.47
C VAL A 147 9.70 -4.98 -1.84
N HIS A 148 9.46 -6.06 -2.58
CA HIS A 148 9.90 -6.29 -3.96
C HIS A 148 8.74 -6.18 -4.93
#